data_AF-A0A800CAB0-F1
#
_entry.id   AF-A0A800CAB0-F1
#
_cell.length_a   1.000
_cell.length_b   1.000
_cell.length_c   1.000
_cell.angle_alpha   90.00
_cell.angle_beta   90.00
_cell.angle_gamma   90.00
#
_symmetry.space_group_name_H-M   'P 1'
#
loop_
_entity.id
_entity.type
_entity.pdbx_description
1 polymer ?
#
loop_
_entity_poly.entity_id
_entity_poly.type
_entity_poly.pdbx_seq_one_letter_code
_entity_poly.pdbx_strand_id
1 'polypeptide(L)'
;PHKYVAVVDPKMCVSCGVCIGSCPTDALTLGDQPVEALWLDTVARASQQEKPVKIVFACERHVFQGARPFMMDADHPGALETEDQRVEIVPLTCAAMAHPNLVAQALEAGASEVQIIGCPPEDCANREGNVWEELRLKRERQPKLKRQFAGAPISMDWVPPNDFAQALNAKEHQTEATSYRFTLRSSDWAKLLPALALLALFMAITVGMSLAPYTAFGDQDAAIEVQMQHRSGVPVWTPEQKTVDSADLDFTNAADPHLVVKLDGETVVEKRYARDDDGVAYAYEYLPIASGKRHLTVLLIDRSDQTQPQVIFDGELTLQGRQIFPIIIKDAVIAGANPERGKDIFFASSIGSGTGCRLCHSLKPDEVKVGPSLAGIATLAATRVPGMSAEEYIRESILHPDAHIVPGFDNKMPSYISEGLSPQDIDDLVGFLMTLK
;
A
#
# COMPACT_ATOMS: atom_id res chain seq x y z
N PRO A 1 -34.36 -44.23 -4.97
CA PRO A 1 -34.61 -42.84 -4.51
C PRO A 1 -33.79 -42.54 -3.24
N HIS A 2 -32.85 -41.59 -3.30
CA HIS A 2 -32.17 -41.10 -2.10
C HIS A 2 -33.16 -40.33 -1.21
N LYS A 3 -33.12 -40.58 0.11
CA LYS A 3 -34.04 -39.94 1.09
C LYS A 3 -33.82 -38.43 1.20
N TYR A 4 -32.62 -37.96 0.84
CA TYR A 4 -32.20 -36.58 0.90
C TYR A 4 -31.60 -36.17 -0.45
N VAL A 5 -31.90 -34.95 -0.89
CA VAL A 5 -31.29 -34.33 -2.06
C VAL A 5 -30.23 -33.36 -1.57
N ALA A 6 -29.00 -33.48 -2.08
CA ALA A 6 -27.97 -32.51 -1.80
C ALA A 6 -28.29 -31.20 -2.53
N VAL A 7 -28.30 -30.09 -1.80
CA VAL A 7 -28.53 -28.75 -2.34
C VAL A 7 -27.32 -27.90 -1.98
N VAL A 8 -26.72 -27.27 -3.00
CA VAL A 8 -25.63 -26.31 -2.80
C VAL A 8 -26.25 -24.97 -2.39
N ASP A 9 -25.78 -24.39 -1.29
CA ASP A 9 -26.08 -23.00 -0.93
C ASP A 9 -24.97 -22.10 -1.50
N PRO A 10 -25.24 -21.30 -2.55
CA PRO A 10 -24.24 -20.45 -3.16
C PRO A 10 -23.66 -19.41 -2.20
N LYS A 11 -24.40 -19.00 -1.17
CA LYS A 11 -23.94 -18.01 -0.19
C LYS A 11 -22.86 -18.55 0.76
N MET A 12 -22.80 -19.88 0.89
CA MET A 12 -21.83 -20.58 1.74
C MET A 12 -20.67 -21.16 0.93
N CYS A 13 -20.71 -21.04 -0.41
CA CYS A 13 -19.68 -21.57 -1.28
C CYS A 13 -18.43 -20.67 -1.25
N VAL A 14 -17.31 -21.24 -0.83
CA VAL A 14 -15.98 -20.61 -0.88
C VAL A 14 -15.08 -21.21 -1.95
N SER A 15 -15.68 -21.91 -2.92
CA SER A 15 -14.98 -22.58 -4.03
C SER A 15 -13.90 -23.57 -3.62
N CYS A 16 -14.01 -24.20 -2.44
CA CYS A 16 -12.97 -25.07 -1.88
C CYS A 16 -12.94 -26.51 -2.42
N GLY A 17 -13.90 -26.93 -3.26
CA GLY A 17 -13.95 -28.29 -3.82
C GLY A 17 -14.33 -29.42 -2.84
N VAL A 18 -14.61 -29.14 -1.57
CA VAL A 18 -14.96 -30.16 -0.56
C VAL A 18 -16.26 -30.93 -0.91
N CYS A 19 -17.18 -30.28 -1.62
CA CYS A 19 -18.38 -30.92 -2.15
C CYS A 19 -18.06 -32.00 -3.20
N ILE A 20 -17.05 -31.80 -4.03
CA ILE A 20 -16.56 -32.78 -5.02
C ILE A 20 -16.00 -34.01 -4.29
N GLY A 21 -15.11 -33.80 -3.31
CA GLY A 21 -14.60 -34.90 -2.47
C GLY A 21 -15.68 -35.60 -1.64
N SER A 22 -16.88 -35.01 -1.52
CA SER A 22 -18.05 -35.63 -0.86
C SER A 22 -19.02 -36.31 -1.83
N CYS A 23 -18.88 -36.09 -3.14
CA CYS A 23 -19.85 -36.55 -4.13
C CYS A 23 -19.54 -38.00 -4.54
N PRO A 24 -20.42 -38.97 -4.24
CA PRO A 24 -20.15 -40.37 -4.56
C PRO A 24 -20.33 -40.73 -6.04
N THR A 25 -20.90 -39.81 -6.83
CA THR A 25 -21.23 -40.01 -8.25
C THR A 25 -20.49 -39.04 -9.17
N ASP A 26 -19.50 -38.30 -8.65
CA ASP A 26 -18.70 -37.33 -9.40
C ASP A 26 -19.55 -36.30 -10.19
N ALA A 27 -20.76 -36.01 -9.69
CA ALA A 27 -21.77 -35.21 -10.40
C ALA A 27 -21.64 -33.70 -10.21
N LEU A 28 -20.54 -33.23 -9.61
CA LEU A 28 -20.30 -31.83 -9.28
C LEU A 28 -19.08 -31.32 -10.04
N THR A 29 -19.07 -30.04 -10.39
CA THR A 29 -17.90 -29.35 -10.98
C THR A 29 -17.44 -28.23 -10.05
N LEU A 30 -16.18 -27.79 -10.19
CA LEU A 30 -15.66 -26.62 -9.49
C LEU A 30 -15.46 -25.47 -10.48
N GLY A 31 -16.40 -24.53 -10.51
CA GLY A 31 -16.46 -23.55 -11.59
C GLY A 31 -16.65 -24.24 -12.93
N ASP A 32 -15.85 -23.85 -13.92
CA ASP A 32 -15.89 -24.43 -15.28
C ASP A 32 -14.98 -25.66 -15.45
N GLN A 33 -14.31 -26.11 -14.38
CA GLN A 33 -13.39 -27.25 -14.44
C GLN A 33 -14.15 -28.57 -14.18
N PRO A 34 -14.18 -29.49 -15.16
CA PRO A 34 -14.76 -30.82 -14.97
C PRO A 34 -13.89 -31.66 -14.03
N VAL A 35 -14.52 -32.44 -13.15
CA VAL A 35 -13.81 -33.28 -12.17
C VAL A 35 -13.06 -34.42 -12.87
N GLU A 36 -13.54 -34.85 -14.02
CA GLU A 36 -12.95 -35.87 -14.87
C GLU A 36 -11.53 -35.50 -15.30
N ALA A 37 -11.23 -34.22 -15.52
CA ALA A 37 -9.90 -33.77 -15.90
C ALA A 37 -8.87 -34.02 -14.79
N LEU A 38 -9.23 -33.73 -13.53
CA LEU A 38 -8.39 -34.03 -12.37
C LEU A 38 -8.12 -35.53 -12.24
N TRP A 39 -9.14 -36.35 -12.50
CA TRP A 39 -9.04 -37.81 -12.46
C TRP A 39 -8.11 -38.36 -13.53
N LEU A 40 -8.28 -37.93 -14.77
CA LEU A 40 -7.46 -38.34 -15.90
C LEU A 40 -6.00 -37.92 -15.70
N ASP A 41 -5.76 -36.70 -15.24
CA ASP A 41 -4.41 -36.20 -14.93
C ASP A 41 -3.75 -37.03 -13.81
N THR A 42 -4.47 -37.31 -12.73
CA THR A 42 -3.96 -38.12 -11.62
C THR A 42 -3.61 -39.54 -12.07
N VAL A 43 -4.50 -40.20 -12.82
CA VAL A 43 -4.28 -41.56 -13.34
C VAL A 43 -3.10 -41.57 -14.32
N ALA A 44 -3.00 -40.56 -15.19
CA ALA A 44 -1.88 -40.45 -16.12
C ALA A 44 -0.53 -40.33 -15.38
N ARG A 45 -0.44 -39.46 -14.38
CA ARG A 45 0.75 -39.31 -13.51
C ARG A 45 1.10 -40.62 -12.79
N ALA A 46 0.09 -41.30 -12.25
CA ALA A 46 0.28 -42.56 -11.52
C ALA A 46 0.70 -43.74 -12.41
N SER A 47 0.31 -43.73 -13.69
CA SER A 47 0.56 -44.82 -14.64
C SER A 47 1.97 -44.83 -15.26
N GLN A 48 2.82 -43.84 -14.95
CA GLN A 48 4.19 -43.78 -15.46
C GLN A 48 5.05 -44.90 -14.86
N GLN A 49 5.82 -45.60 -15.70
CA GLN A 49 6.42 -46.90 -15.32
C GLN A 49 7.94 -46.92 -15.23
N GLU A 50 8.63 -45.79 -15.39
CA GLU A 50 10.10 -45.77 -15.35
C GLU A 50 10.66 -45.94 -13.92
N LYS A 51 9.93 -45.46 -12.92
CA LYS A 51 10.25 -45.55 -11.48
C LYS A 51 8.95 -45.70 -10.67
N PRO A 52 9.00 -46.21 -9.42
CA PRO A 52 7.85 -46.15 -8.51
C PRO A 52 7.33 -44.71 -8.38
N VAL A 53 6.02 -44.50 -8.49
CA VAL A 53 5.40 -43.16 -8.42
C VAL A 53 4.67 -42.96 -7.10
N LYS A 54 5.07 -41.94 -6.34
CA LYS A 54 4.32 -41.40 -5.20
C LYS A 54 3.39 -40.29 -5.68
N ILE A 55 2.09 -40.43 -5.45
CA ILE A 55 1.13 -39.34 -5.71
C ILE A 55 0.94 -38.53 -4.41
N VAL A 56 1.09 -37.22 -4.49
CA VAL A 56 0.89 -36.31 -3.36
C VAL A 56 -0.23 -35.33 -3.69
N PHE A 57 -1.37 -35.45 -3.02
CA PHE A 57 -2.43 -34.45 -3.08
C PHE A 57 -2.11 -33.31 -2.12
N ALA A 58 -1.92 -32.11 -2.64
CA ALA A 58 -1.59 -30.93 -1.84
C ALA A 58 -2.65 -29.84 -1.99
N CYS A 59 -3.10 -29.25 -0.88
CA CYS A 59 -4.03 -28.11 -0.95
C CYS A 59 -3.35 -26.84 -1.50
N GLU A 60 -4.15 -25.90 -2.00
CA GLU A 60 -3.66 -24.72 -2.73
C GLU A 60 -2.68 -23.90 -1.89
N ARG A 61 -2.93 -23.79 -0.58
CA ARG A 61 -2.06 -23.07 0.35
C ARG A 61 -0.66 -23.68 0.39
N HIS A 62 -0.55 -25.00 0.34
CA HIS A 62 0.73 -25.69 0.27
C HIS A 62 1.35 -25.57 -1.12
N VAL A 63 0.55 -25.73 -2.18
CA VAL A 63 0.96 -25.55 -3.59
C VAL A 63 1.60 -24.19 -3.83
N PHE A 64 0.96 -23.11 -3.38
CA PHE A 64 1.45 -21.74 -3.58
C PHE A 64 2.60 -21.33 -2.64
N GLN A 65 2.88 -22.14 -1.61
CA GLN A 65 3.90 -21.84 -0.59
C GLN A 65 4.95 -22.96 -0.57
N GLY A 66 4.89 -23.88 0.40
CA GLY A 66 5.94 -24.86 0.66
C GLY A 66 6.20 -25.86 -0.46
N ALA A 67 5.21 -26.16 -1.30
CA ALA A 67 5.36 -27.06 -2.43
C ALA A 67 5.89 -26.38 -3.70
N ARG A 68 5.82 -25.04 -3.77
CA ARG A 68 6.21 -24.27 -4.96
C ARG A 68 7.61 -24.59 -5.49
N PRO A 69 8.67 -24.74 -4.65
CA PRO A 69 10.00 -25.11 -5.13
C PRO A 69 10.06 -26.48 -5.82
N PHE A 70 9.15 -27.39 -5.48
CA PHE A 70 9.06 -28.75 -6.02
C PHE A 70 8.22 -28.85 -7.29
N MET A 71 7.50 -27.77 -7.64
CA MET A 71 6.60 -27.74 -8.79
C MET A 71 7.15 -26.88 -9.95
N MET A 72 8.22 -26.12 -9.72
CA MET A 72 8.78 -25.15 -10.67
C MET A 72 9.93 -25.71 -11.52
N ASP A 73 10.03 -27.04 -11.66
CA ASP A 73 10.91 -27.64 -12.66
C ASP A 73 10.34 -27.37 -14.08
N ALA A 74 11.20 -26.85 -14.97
CA ALA A 74 10.83 -26.46 -16.32
C ALA A 74 10.54 -27.67 -17.22
N ASP A 75 11.13 -28.83 -16.93
CA ASP A 75 10.96 -30.05 -17.73
C ASP A 75 9.82 -30.94 -17.20
N HIS A 76 9.52 -30.89 -15.89
CA HIS A 76 8.45 -31.68 -15.26
C HIS A 76 7.69 -30.91 -14.17
N PRO A 77 6.75 -30.02 -14.53
CA PRO A 77 6.01 -29.24 -13.55
C PRO A 77 5.17 -30.13 -12.63
N GLY A 78 5.51 -30.10 -11.33
CA GLY A 78 4.83 -30.89 -10.30
C GLY A 78 5.47 -32.24 -10.00
N ALA A 79 6.60 -32.59 -10.62
CA ALA A 79 7.31 -33.83 -10.30
C ALA A 79 8.69 -33.57 -9.68
N LEU A 80 9.02 -34.31 -8.62
CA LEU A 80 10.37 -34.41 -8.08
C LEU A 80 10.88 -35.84 -8.29
N GLU A 81 12.00 -35.98 -8.99
CA GLU A 81 12.68 -37.26 -9.11
C GLU A 81 13.73 -37.42 -8.01
N THR A 82 13.61 -38.51 -7.26
CA THR A 82 14.69 -39.03 -6.40
C THR A 82 15.38 -40.21 -7.08
N GLU A 83 16.45 -40.71 -6.47
CA GLU A 83 17.18 -41.89 -6.95
C GLU A 83 16.28 -43.14 -6.97
N ASP A 84 15.36 -43.25 -5.99
CA ASP A 84 14.54 -44.44 -5.76
C ASP A 84 13.07 -44.31 -6.21
N GLN A 85 12.55 -43.07 -6.32
CA GLN A 85 11.12 -42.82 -6.54
C GLN A 85 10.86 -41.50 -7.28
N ARG A 86 9.78 -41.46 -8.04
CA ARG A 86 9.24 -40.25 -8.66
C ARG A 86 8.05 -39.75 -7.85
N VAL A 87 8.08 -38.49 -7.43
CA VAL A 87 7.03 -37.86 -6.63
C VAL A 87 6.23 -36.92 -7.52
N GLU A 88 4.91 -37.07 -7.53
CA GLU A 88 3.98 -36.32 -8.39
C GLU A 88 2.97 -35.56 -7.53
N ILE A 89 3.06 -34.24 -7.51
CA ILE A 89 2.23 -33.35 -6.71
C ILE A 89 1.00 -32.95 -7.52
N VAL A 90 -0.18 -33.41 -7.08
CA VAL A 90 -1.47 -33.06 -7.66
C VAL A 90 -2.08 -31.90 -6.87
N PRO A 91 -2.18 -30.70 -7.46
CA PRO A 91 -2.71 -29.54 -6.77
C PRO A 91 -4.24 -29.61 -6.64
N LEU A 92 -4.74 -29.33 -5.44
CA LEU A 92 -6.16 -29.24 -5.13
C LEU A 92 -6.47 -27.90 -4.48
N THR A 93 -7.71 -27.40 -4.60
CA THR A 93 -8.11 -26.21 -3.83
C THR A 93 -8.10 -26.49 -2.33
N CYS A 94 -8.58 -27.66 -1.92
CA CYS A 94 -8.51 -28.15 -0.55
C CYS A 94 -8.09 -29.62 -0.55
N ALA A 95 -7.40 -30.07 0.49
CA ALA A 95 -7.11 -31.50 0.68
C ALA A 95 -8.39 -32.36 0.67
N ALA A 96 -9.49 -31.86 1.24
CA ALA A 96 -10.80 -32.54 1.22
C ALA A 96 -11.52 -32.54 -0.13
N MET A 97 -10.91 -31.99 -1.18
CA MET A 97 -11.34 -32.21 -2.57
C MET A 97 -10.92 -33.59 -3.07
N ALA A 98 -9.86 -34.18 -2.49
CA ALA A 98 -9.42 -35.53 -2.80
C ALA A 98 -10.54 -36.52 -2.45
N HIS A 99 -11.19 -37.09 -3.45
CA HIS A 99 -12.19 -38.11 -3.19
C HIS A 99 -11.50 -39.44 -2.89
N PRO A 100 -12.02 -40.30 -1.98
CA PRO A 100 -11.40 -41.60 -1.71
C PRO A 100 -11.32 -42.54 -2.92
N ASN A 101 -12.19 -42.39 -3.93
CA ASN A 101 -12.06 -43.12 -5.19
C ASN A 101 -10.90 -42.61 -6.06
N LEU A 102 -10.57 -41.31 -6.00
CA LEU A 102 -9.40 -40.76 -6.70
C LEU A 102 -8.12 -41.37 -6.13
N VAL A 103 -8.01 -41.39 -4.80
CA VAL A 103 -6.91 -42.04 -4.07
C VAL A 103 -6.80 -43.52 -4.44
N ALA A 104 -7.92 -44.24 -4.45
CA ALA A 104 -7.97 -45.64 -4.85
C ALA A 104 -7.53 -45.85 -6.31
N GLN A 105 -7.98 -45.01 -7.23
CA GLN A 105 -7.66 -45.15 -8.64
C GLN A 105 -6.21 -44.77 -8.97
N ALA A 106 -5.60 -43.84 -8.23
CA ALA A 106 -4.17 -43.59 -8.31
C ALA A 106 -3.36 -44.86 -7.99
N LEU A 107 -3.73 -45.58 -6.93
CA LEU A 107 -3.11 -46.87 -6.58
C LEU A 107 -3.37 -47.95 -7.64
N GLU A 108 -4.61 -48.08 -8.12
CA GLU A 108 -4.98 -49.04 -9.18
C GLU A 108 -4.23 -48.75 -10.49
N ALA A 109 -3.91 -47.49 -10.78
CA ALA A 109 -3.19 -47.05 -11.97
C ALA A 109 -1.68 -47.33 -11.91
N GLY A 110 -1.11 -47.58 -10.73
CA GLY A 110 0.31 -47.91 -10.58
C GLY A 110 1.07 -47.12 -9.52
N ALA A 111 0.43 -46.19 -8.80
CA ALA A 111 1.10 -45.46 -7.73
C ALA A 111 1.58 -46.41 -6.62
N SER A 112 2.85 -46.28 -6.22
CA SER A 112 3.44 -47.07 -5.14
C SER A 112 2.95 -46.61 -3.76
N GLU A 113 2.61 -45.33 -3.63
CA GLU A 113 2.02 -44.75 -2.43
C GLU A 113 1.22 -43.48 -2.79
N VAL A 114 0.27 -43.14 -1.92
CA VAL A 114 -0.51 -41.91 -2.03
C VAL A 114 -0.44 -41.15 -0.71
N GLN A 115 -0.10 -39.87 -0.76
CA GLN A 115 -0.04 -38.99 0.41
C GLN A 115 -0.99 -37.81 0.23
N ILE A 116 -1.67 -37.41 1.31
CA ILE A 116 -2.42 -36.16 1.35
C ILE A 116 -1.71 -35.19 2.29
N ILE A 117 -1.27 -34.04 1.77
CA ILE A 117 -0.66 -32.96 2.57
C ILE A 117 -1.62 -31.77 2.60
N GLY A 118 -2.01 -31.37 3.81
CA GLY A 118 -2.96 -30.27 4.01
C GLY A 118 -2.62 -29.36 5.17
N CYS A 119 -3.44 -28.32 5.34
CA CYS A 119 -3.32 -27.32 6.41
C CYS A 119 -3.24 -27.96 7.80
N PRO A 120 -2.50 -27.33 8.73
CA PRO A 120 -2.29 -27.88 10.06
C PRO A 120 -3.59 -27.93 10.89
N PRO A 121 -3.59 -28.70 11.98
CA PRO A 121 -4.68 -28.71 12.95
C PRO A 121 -5.01 -27.29 13.42
N GLU A 122 -6.29 -26.99 13.63
CA GLU A 122 -6.82 -25.68 14.05
C GLU A 122 -6.64 -24.51 13.04
N ASP A 123 -5.83 -24.65 11.99
CA ASP A 123 -5.56 -23.59 10.99
C ASP A 123 -5.80 -24.08 9.55
N CYS A 124 -6.88 -24.86 9.38
CA CYS A 124 -7.38 -25.22 8.06
C CYS A 124 -8.07 -24.02 7.40
N ALA A 125 -7.58 -23.57 6.23
CA ALA A 125 -8.18 -22.48 5.46
C ALA A 125 -9.66 -22.73 5.12
N ASN A 126 -10.04 -24.01 4.96
CA ASN A 126 -11.39 -24.45 4.67
C ASN A 126 -12.08 -25.10 5.88
N ARG A 127 -11.70 -24.66 7.10
CA ARG A 127 -12.28 -24.96 8.42
C ARG A 127 -12.24 -26.42 8.88
N GLU A 128 -12.96 -27.32 8.21
CA GLU A 128 -13.06 -28.75 8.57
C GLU A 128 -12.51 -29.67 7.45
N GLY A 129 -11.83 -29.11 6.45
CA GLY A 129 -11.35 -29.88 5.29
C GLY A 129 -10.41 -31.03 5.66
N ASN A 130 -9.36 -30.74 6.44
CA ASN A 130 -8.44 -31.76 6.96
C ASN A 130 -9.18 -32.85 7.75
N VAL A 131 -10.08 -32.47 8.65
CA VAL A 131 -10.87 -33.40 9.49
C VAL A 131 -11.75 -34.31 8.63
N TRP A 132 -12.49 -33.74 7.67
CA TRP A 132 -13.39 -34.54 6.85
C TRP A 132 -12.64 -35.50 5.96
N GLU A 133 -11.50 -35.09 5.40
CA GLU A 133 -10.68 -35.97 4.58
C GLU A 133 -10.10 -37.12 5.39
N GLU A 134 -9.55 -36.82 6.56
CA GLU A 134 -9.04 -37.85 7.46
C GLU A 134 -10.11 -38.89 7.83
N LEU A 135 -11.31 -38.42 8.19
CA LEU A 135 -12.41 -39.32 8.52
C LEU A 135 -12.87 -40.16 7.32
N ARG A 136 -12.79 -39.66 6.08
CA ARG A 136 -13.15 -40.44 4.88
C ARG A 136 -12.14 -41.55 4.62
N LEU A 137 -10.84 -41.24 4.72
CA LEU A 137 -9.76 -42.21 4.52
C LEU A 137 -9.69 -43.24 5.66
N LYS A 138 -9.93 -42.83 6.91
CA LYS A 138 -10.13 -43.73 8.06
C LYS A 138 -11.46 -44.50 8.02
N ARG A 139 -12.32 -44.26 7.01
CA ARG A 139 -13.64 -44.90 6.81
C ARG A 139 -14.67 -44.60 7.91
N GLU A 140 -14.48 -43.50 8.63
CA GLU A 140 -15.35 -42.98 9.69
C GLU A 140 -16.42 -42.02 9.15
N ARG A 141 -16.21 -41.44 7.96
CA ARG A 141 -17.14 -40.53 7.26
C ARG A 141 -17.38 -40.97 5.81
N GLN A 142 -18.57 -40.68 5.27
CA GLN A 142 -18.88 -40.88 3.84
C GLN A 142 -18.38 -39.70 2.98
N PRO A 143 -17.97 -39.94 1.72
CA PRO A 143 -17.72 -41.25 1.11
C PRO A 143 -16.53 -41.93 1.78
N LYS A 144 -16.62 -43.25 1.99
CA LYS A 144 -15.55 -44.01 2.67
C LYS A 144 -14.54 -44.54 1.66
N LEU A 145 -13.26 -44.54 2.00
CA LEU A 145 -12.26 -45.31 1.27
C LEU A 145 -12.70 -46.78 1.14
N LYS A 146 -12.63 -47.36 -0.07
CA LYS A 146 -13.07 -48.76 -0.31
C LYS A 146 -12.27 -49.71 0.58
N ARG A 147 -12.92 -50.78 1.07
CA ARG A 147 -12.35 -51.66 2.12
C ARG A 147 -11.05 -52.33 1.70
N GLN A 148 -10.89 -52.62 0.41
CA GLN A 148 -9.69 -53.22 -0.16
C GLN A 148 -8.44 -52.33 -0.01
N PHE A 149 -8.60 -51.01 0.14
CA PHE A 149 -7.49 -50.06 0.32
C PHE A 149 -7.25 -49.66 1.77
N ALA A 150 -7.93 -50.26 2.75
CA ALA A 150 -7.78 -49.87 4.15
C ALA A 150 -6.37 -50.10 4.74
N GLY A 151 -5.57 -50.98 4.11
CA GLY A 151 -4.16 -51.20 4.45
C GLY A 151 -3.21 -50.86 3.29
N ALA A 152 -3.68 -50.08 2.31
CA ALA A 152 -2.85 -49.59 1.23
C ALA A 152 -1.88 -48.51 1.76
N PRO A 153 -0.76 -48.24 1.06
CA PRO A 153 0.21 -47.20 1.44
C PRO A 153 -0.38 -45.80 1.21
N ILE A 154 -1.30 -45.41 2.09
CA ILE A 154 -1.96 -44.11 2.09
C ILE A 154 -1.57 -43.39 3.38
N SER A 155 -0.95 -42.22 3.25
CA SER A 155 -0.60 -41.35 4.38
C SER A 155 -1.31 -40.00 4.27
N MET A 156 -1.43 -39.34 5.42
CA MET A 156 -1.99 -38.00 5.53
C MET A 156 -1.05 -37.19 6.41
N ASP A 157 -0.85 -35.91 6.13
CA ASP A 157 -0.01 -35.02 6.94
C ASP A 157 -0.64 -33.64 7.00
N TRP A 158 -1.01 -33.23 8.21
CA TRP A 158 -1.60 -31.92 8.48
C TRP A 158 -0.52 -31.03 9.08
N VAL A 159 0.12 -30.21 8.26
CA VAL A 159 1.30 -29.44 8.68
C VAL A 159 1.23 -28.00 8.18
N PRO A 160 1.91 -27.04 8.84
CA PRO A 160 2.09 -25.70 8.32
C PRO A 160 2.76 -25.74 6.92
N PRO A 161 2.48 -24.77 6.02
CA PRO A 161 3.07 -24.78 4.69
C PRO A 161 4.60 -24.83 4.66
N ASN A 162 5.27 -24.22 5.65
CA ASN A 162 6.74 -24.22 5.74
C ASN A 162 7.34 -25.63 5.98
N ASP A 163 6.54 -26.57 6.50
CA ASP A 163 6.98 -27.92 6.82
C ASP A 163 6.64 -28.92 5.69
N PHE A 164 6.27 -28.43 4.50
CA PHE A 164 5.90 -29.28 3.36
C PHE A 164 7.01 -30.28 3.00
N ALA A 165 8.27 -29.83 2.95
CA ALA A 165 9.40 -30.70 2.64
C ALA A 165 9.62 -31.81 3.69
N GLN A 166 9.33 -31.50 4.96
CA GLN A 166 9.38 -32.48 6.05
C GLN A 166 8.26 -33.51 5.91
N ALA A 167 7.03 -33.06 5.65
CA ALA A 167 5.89 -33.94 5.41
C ALA A 167 6.09 -34.82 4.18
N LEU A 168 6.65 -34.29 3.09
CA LEU A 168 6.92 -35.05 1.86
C LEU A 168 7.79 -36.30 2.09
N ASN A 169 8.73 -36.20 3.03
CA ASN A 169 9.68 -37.25 3.38
C ASN A 169 9.23 -38.06 4.62
N ALA A 170 8.10 -37.71 5.23
CA ALA A 170 7.61 -38.39 6.43
C ALA A 170 7.14 -39.81 6.10
N LYS A 171 7.57 -40.78 6.91
CA LYS A 171 7.12 -42.18 6.82
C LYS A 171 5.83 -42.45 7.60
N GLU A 172 5.48 -41.55 8.52
CA GLU A 172 4.32 -41.65 9.42
C GLU A 172 3.62 -40.28 9.56
N HIS A 173 2.35 -40.35 9.95
CA HIS A 173 1.45 -39.22 10.15
C HIS A 173 1.97 -38.23 11.21
N GLN A 174 2.23 -36.97 10.81
CA GLN A 174 2.84 -35.96 11.69
C GLN A 174 1.91 -35.46 12.81
N THR A 175 0.62 -35.21 12.52
CA THR A 175 -0.36 -34.69 13.50
C THR A 175 -1.79 -35.07 13.13
N GLU A 176 -2.68 -35.26 14.12
CA GLU A 176 -4.11 -35.59 13.92
C GLU A 176 -4.92 -34.38 13.43
N ALA A 177 -5.86 -34.58 12.50
CA ALA A 177 -6.70 -33.49 12.01
C ALA A 177 -7.61 -32.91 13.11
N THR A 178 -7.59 -31.59 13.26
CA THR A 178 -8.57 -30.89 14.09
C THR A 178 -9.13 -29.66 13.36
N SER A 179 -10.32 -29.25 13.80
CA SER A 179 -11.00 -28.04 13.36
C SER A 179 -11.19 -27.11 14.55
N TYR A 180 -11.04 -25.80 14.35
CA TYR A 180 -11.32 -24.82 15.39
C TYR A 180 -12.74 -24.95 15.94
N ARG A 181 -12.84 -25.56 17.12
CA ARG A 181 -14.05 -25.60 17.93
C ARG A 181 -13.73 -24.90 19.23
N PHE A 182 -14.07 -23.62 19.28
CA PHE A 182 -14.03 -22.88 20.52
C PHE A 182 -15.08 -23.44 21.49
N THR A 183 -14.65 -24.33 22.37
CA THR A 183 -15.46 -24.79 23.50
C THR A 183 -14.87 -24.20 24.76
N LEU A 184 -15.54 -23.19 25.34
CA LEU A 184 -15.21 -22.67 26.66
C LEU A 184 -15.40 -23.79 27.69
N ARG A 185 -14.31 -24.34 28.22
CA ARG A 185 -14.37 -25.23 29.37
C ARG A 185 -14.38 -24.42 30.65
N SER A 186 -14.95 -24.97 31.73
CA SER A 186 -14.92 -24.35 33.05
C SER A 186 -13.48 -24.04 33.51
N SER A 187 -12.51 -24.85 33.11
CA SER A 187 -11.07 -24.64 33.37
C SER A 187 -10.47 -23.43 32.65
N ASP A 188 -11.08 -22.98 31.54
CA ASP A 188 -10.56 -21.87 30.75
C ASP A 188 -10.90 -20.52 31.40
N TRP A 189 -11.98 -20.46 32.18
CA TRP A 189 -12.36 -19.27 32.95
C TRP A 189 -11.30 -18.86 33.96
N ALA A 190 -10.60 -19.82 34.56
CA ALA A 190 -9.50 -19.53 35.48
C ALA A 190 -8.33 -18.79 34.79
N LYS A 191 -8.16 -18.97 33.48
CA LYS A 191 -7.12 -18.30 32.66
C LYS A 191 -7.64 -17.01 32.02
N LEU A 192 -8.93 -16.97 31.64
CA LEU A 192 -9.55 -15.82 31.02
C LEU A 192 -9.84 -14.68 32.00
N LEU A 193 -10.20 -14.99 33.24
CA LEU A 193 -10.50 -13.98 34.26
C LEU A 193 -9.33 -13.00 34.51
N PRO A 194 -8.08 -13.45 34.68
CA PRO A 194 -6.94 -12.54 34.78
C PRO A 194 -6.75 -11.65 33.55
N ALA A 195 -6.92 -12.21 32.34
CA ALA A 195 -6.79 -11.44 31.09
C ALA A 195 -7.88 -10.36 30.97
N LEU A 196 -9.13 -10.71 31.28
CA LEU A 196 -10.25 -9.77 31.30
C LEU A 196 -10.08 -8.69 32.39
N ALA A 197 -9.56 -9.06 33.56
CA ALA A 197 -9.27 -8.11 34.63
C ALA A 197 -8.18 -7.11 34.23
N LEU A 198 -7.12 -7.58 33.55
CA LEU A 198 -6.04 -6.73 33.05
C LEU A 198 -6.53 -5.79 31.95
N LEU A 199 -7.39 -6.29 31.06
CA LEU A 199 -8.05 -5.46 30.04
C LEU A 199 -8.94 -4.38 30.67
N ALA A 200 -9.74 -4.76 31.68
CA ALA A 200 -10.60 -3.82 32.40
C ALA A 200 -9.79 -2.76 33.16
N LEU A 201 -8.67 -3.16 33.79
CA LEU A 201 -7.75 -2.24 34.45
C LEU A 201 -7.14 -1.26 33.45
N PHE A 202 -6.66 -1.75 32.31
CA PHE A 202 -6.11 -0.90 31.25
C PHE A 202 -7.15 0.11 30.78
N MET A 203 -8.37 -0.34 30.48
CA MET A 203 -9.48 0.56 30.12
C MET A 203 -9.78 1.60 31.22
N ALA A 204 -9.80 1.18 32.49
CA ALA A 204 -10.06 2.09 33.59
C ALA A 204 -8.97 3.18 33.71
N ILE A 205 -7.70 2.81 33.48
CA ILE A 205 -6.59 3.76 33.42
C ILE A 205 -6.79 4.73 32.26
N THR A 206 -7.11 4.25 31.05
CA THR A 206 -7.33 5.10 29.88
C THR A 206 -8.48 6.09 30.09
N VAL A 207 -9.60 5.63 30.65
CA VAL A 207 -10.74 6.48 30.99
C VAL A 207 -10.36 7.49 32.07
N GLY A 208 -9.64 7.05 33.11
CA GLY A 208 -9.15 7.94 34.16
C GLY A 208 -8.24 9.05 33.64
N MET A 209 -7.31 8.71 32.74
CA MET A 209 -6.42 9.69 32.09
C MET A 209 -7.19 10.64 31.18
N SER A 210 -8.23 10.17 30.51
CA SER A 210 -9.05 10.99 29.61
C SER A 210 -9.98 11.96 30.35
N LEU A 211 -10.39 11.61 31.58
CA LEU A 211 -11.19 12.46 32.45
C LEU A 211 -10.34 13.40 33.32
N ALA A 212 -9.03 13.17 33.41
CA ALA A 212 -8.14 14.04 34.14
C ALA A 212 -8.07 15.41 33.45
N PRO A 213 -8.34 16.53 34.16
CA PRO A 213 -8.22 17.85 33.57
C PRO A 213 -6.76 18.10 33.17
N TYR A 214 -6.50 18.18 31.88
CA TYR A 214 -5.21 18.52 31.31
C TYR A 214 -5.33 19.86 30.58
N THR A 215 -4.72 20.89 31.14
CA THR A 215 -4.58 22.20 30.49
C THR A 215 -3.13 22.33 30.03
N ALA A 216 -2.88 22.10 28.74
CA ALA A 216 -1.53 22.22 28.16
C ALA A 216 -0.98 23.65 28.20
N PHE A 217 -1.87 24.65 28.20
CA PHE A 217 -1.56 26.09 28.21
C PHE A 217 -2.46 26.80 29.20
N GLY A 218 -1.91 27.72 29.99
CA GLY A 218 -2.67 28.59 30.88
C GLY A 218 -3.59 29.54 30.11
N ASP A 219 -4.63 30.05 30.77
CA ASP A 219 -5.60 30.97 30.16
C ASP A 219 -5.00 32.30 29.69
N GLN A 220 -3.76 32.60 30.09
CA GLN A 220 -3.02 33.81 29.74
C GLN A 220 -1.87 33.52 28.77
N ASP A 221 -1.67 32.27 28.35
CA ASP A 221 -0.56 31.90 27.49
C ASP A 221 -0.96 32.08 26.03
N ALA A 222 -0.22 32.90 25.31
CA ALA A 222 -0.28 33.04 23.85
C ALA A 222 1.05 32.54 23.26
N ALA A 223 1.12 32.42 21.95
CA ALA A 223 2.39 32.13 21.28
C ALA A 223 2.52 32.85 19.95
N ILE A 224 3.76 33.10 19.56
CA ILE A 224 4.12 33.49 18.21
C ILE A 224 4.81 32.30 17.58
N GLU A 225 4.37 31.96 16.38
CA GLU A 225 4.91 30.85 15.62
C GLU A 225 5.53 31.42 14.35
N VAL A 226 6.83 31.24 14.17
CA VAL A 226 7.52 31.65 12.94
C VAL A 226 7.89 30.41 12.16
N GLN A 227 7.28 30.27 10.98
CA GLN A 227 7.56 29.21 10.03
C GLN A 227 8.27 29.81 8.81
N MET A 228 9.31 29.16 8.33
CA MET A 228 10.05 29.60 7.16
C MET A 228 10.33 28.43 6.23
N GLN A 229 10.02 28.61 4.95
CA GLN A 229 10.54 27.85 3.85
C GLN A 229 11.06 28.86 2.82
N HIS A 230 12.38 29.06 2.80
CA HIS A 230 12.98 30.22 2.15
C HIS A 230 14.24 29.86 1.37
N ARG A 231 14.37 30.36 0.14
CA ARG A 231 15.61 30.29 -0.64
C ARG A 231 16.40 31.58 -0.44
N SER A 232 17.61 31.47 0.10
CA SER A 232 18.46 32.64 0.36
C SER A 232 18.65 33.50 -0.90
N GLY A 233 18.46 34.81 -0.77
CA GLY A 233 18.61 35.76 -1.87
C GLY A 233 17.34 35.96 -2.71
N VAL A 234 16.28 35.18 -2.47
CA VAL A 234 14.94 35.46 -3.00
C VAL A 234 14.22 36.41 -2.03
N PRO A 235 13.50 37.43 -2.50
CA PRO A 235 12.68 38.24 -1.60
C PRO A 235 11.54 37.43 -1.00
N VAL A 236 11.18 37.72 0.24
CA VAL A 236 10.03 37.10 0.89
C VAL A 236 8.73 37.68 0.31
N TRP A 237 7.71 36.83 0.15
CA TRP A 237 6.37 37.25 -0.19
C TRP A 237 5.82 38.20 0.87
N THR A 238 5.43 39.41 0.47
CA THR A 238 4.71 40.36 1.32
C THR A 238 3.42 40.82 0.64
N PRO A 239 2.42 41.32 1.39
CA PRO A 239 1.22 41.92 0.79
C PRO A 239 1.54 43.02 -0.23
N GLU A 240 2.63 43.77 -0.02
CA GLU A 240 3.13 44.84 -0.87
C GLU A 240 4.00 44.32 -2.05
N GLN A 241 4.63 43.16 -1.93
CA GLN A 241 5.58 42.62 -2.91
C GLN A 241 5.29 41.14 -3.21
N LYS A 242 4.35 40.91 -4.13
CA LYS A 242 3.86 39.56 -4.51
C LYS A 242 4.70 38.87 -5.60
N THR A 243 5.39 39.65 -6.44
CA THR A 243 6.15 39.18 -7.61
C THR A 243 7.47 39.93 -7.74
N VAL A 244 8.56 39.24 -8.12
CA VAL A 244 9.92 39.83 -8.25
C VAL A 244 10.55 39.43 -9.57
N ASP A 245 11.15 40.37 -10.31
CA ASP A 245 11.87 40.10 -11.55
C ASP A 245 13.19 39.33 -11.28
N SER A 246 13.45 38.27 -12.05
CA SER A 246 14.67 37.47 -11.98
C SER A 246 15.96 38.24 -12.20
N ALA A 247 15.91 39.40 -12.87
CA ALA A 247 17.08 40.26 -13.06
C ALA A 247 17.63 40.82 -11.73
N ASP A 248 16.82 40.84 -10.67
CA ASP A 248 17.18 41.38 -9.35
C ASP A 248 17.65 40.31 -8.34
N LEU A 249 17.81 39.05 -8.78
CA LEU A 249 18.11 37.91 -7.89
C LEU A 249 19.59 37.49 -7.96
N ASP A 250 20.29 37.56 -6.83
CA ASP A 250 21.66 37.01 -6.66
C ASP A 250 21.61 35.66 -5.93
N PHE A 251 21.43 34.59 -6.70
CA PHE A 251 21.41 33.21 -6.19
C PHE A 251 22.80 32.67 -5.82
N THR A 252 23.87 33.32 -6.26
CA THR A 252 25.22 32.72 -6.26
C THR A 252 26.03 33.02 -4.99
N ASN A 253 25.68 34.09 -4.26
CA ASN A 253 26.41 34.53 -3.06
C ASN A 253 25.53 34.68 -1.83
N ALA A 254 24.34 34.07 -1.81
CA ALA A 254 23.42 34.21 -0.70
C ALA A 254 23.88 33.42 0.53
N ALA A 255 23.86 34.06 1.70
CA ALA A 255 24.27 33.47 2.97
C ALA A 255 23.16 32.59 3.55
N ASP A 256 23.50 31.73 4.51
CA ASP A 256 22.50 31.00 5.28
C ASP A 256 21.54 31.99 5.98
N PRO A 257 20.21 31.83 5.88
CA PRO A 257 19.28 32.84 6.37
C PRO A 257 19.42 33.06 7.86
N HIS A 258 19.60 34.31 8.23
CA HIS A 258 19.72 34.76 9.61
C HIS A 258 18.40 35.41 10.04
N LEU A 259 17.62 34.68 10.84
CA LEU A 259 16.34 35.11 11.38
C LEU A 259 16.54 35.84 12.70
N VAL A 260 15.96 37.03 12.80
CA VAL A 260 15.95 37.83 14.03
C VAL A 260 14.49 38.15 14.39
N VAL A 261 14.06 37.73 15.57
CA VAL A 261 12.74 38.05 16.14
C VAL A 261 12.93 38.92 17.36
N LYS A 262 12.26 40.06 17.38
CA LYS A 262 12.25 40.99 18.51
C LYS A 262 10.86 41.15 19.07
N LEU A 263 10.77 41.14 20.40
CA LEU A 263 9.55 41.41 21.15
C LEU A 263 9.78 42.62 22.05
N ASP A 264 8.93 43.63 21.90
CA ASP A 264 9.00 44.90 22.63
C ASP A 264 10.39 45.56 22.54
N GLY A 265 11.09 45.34 21.42
CA GLY A 265 12.44 45.85 21.16
C GLY A 265 13.58 44.92 21.60
N GLU A 266 13.32 43.88 22.39
CA GLU A 266 14.32 42.89 22.82
C GLU A 266 14.41 41.72 21.86
N THR A 267 15.63 41.32 21.47
CA THR A 267 15.85 40.15 20.62
C THR A 267 15.58 38.87 21.41
N VAL A 268 14.58 38.09 20.96
CA VAL A 268 14.20 36.80 21.57
C VAL A 268 14.65 35.60 20.73
N VAL A 269 14.83 35.78 19.42
CA VAL A 269 15.42 34.79 18.52
C VAL A 269 16.46 35.48 17.65
N GLU A 270 17.63 34.88 17.56
CA GLU A 270 18.69 35.25 16.62
C GLU A 270 19.40 33.96 16.21
N LYS A 271 19.04 33.41 15.05
CA LYS A 271 19.51 32.10 14.58
C LYS A 271 19.77 32.08 13.09
N ARG A 272 20.78 31.32 12.68
CA ARG A 272 21.09 31.01 11.28
C ARG A 272 20.62 29.60 10.95
N TYR A 273 20.00 29.43 9.79
CA TYR A 273 19.48 28.15 9.32
C TYR A 273 20.27 27.67 8.12
N ALA A 274 20.83 26.46 8.21
CA ALA A 274 21.51 25.84 7.08
C ALA A 274 20.50 25.51 5.98
N ARG A 275 20.96 25.58 4.73
CA ARG A 275 20.21 25.18 3.55
C ARG A 275 20.36 23.67 3.29
N ASP A 276 19.34 23.08 2.68
CA ASP A 276 19.41 21.73 2.13
C ASP A 276 20.13 21.69 0.77
N ASP A 277 20.19 20.51 0.16
CA ASP A 277 20.82 20.28 -1.14
C ASP A 277 20.13 21.07 -2.28
N ASP A 278 18.86 21.44 -2.10
CA ASP A 278 18.06 22.25 -3.03
C ASP A 278 18.19 23.76 -2.76
N GLY A 279 19.01 24.16 -1.78
CA GLY A 279 19.26 25.56 -1.41
C GLY A 279 18.14 26.20 -0.56
N VAL A 280 17.23 25.40 -0.01
CA VAL A 280 16.10 25.84 0.81
C VAL A 280 16.46 25.75 2.29
N ALA A 281 16.16 26.80 3.05
CA ALA A 281 16.27 26.80 4.50
C ALA A 281 14.88 26.68 5.14
N TYR A 282 14.78 25.79 6.13
CA TYR A 282 13.58 25.60 6.93
C TYR A 282 13.79 26.13 8.35
N ALA A 283 12.84 26.90 8.87
CA ALA A 283 12.81 27.29 10.28
C ALA A 283 11.44 27.08 10.90
N TYR A 284 11.46 26.67 12.16
CA TYR A 284 10.29 26.62 13.03
C TYR A 284 10.68 27.16 14.40
N GLU A 285 10.11 28.29 14.78
CA GLU A 285 10.31 28.89 16.10
C GLU A 285 8.96 29.09 16.78
N TYR A 286 8.84 28.54 17.99
CA TYR A 286 7.65 28.66 18.83
C TYR A 286 8.00 29.47 20.07
N LEU A 287 7.40 30.65 20.20
CA LEU A 287 7.70 31.62 21.25
C LEU A 287 6.50 31.75 22.18
N PRO A 288 6.48 31.04 23.33
CA PRO A 288 5.44 31.20 24.33
C PRO A 288 5.56 32.58 24.98
N ILE A 289 4.47 33.34 24.99
CA ILE A 289 4.40 34.69 25.54
C ILE A 289 3.10 34.92 26.30
N ALA A 290 3.10 35.85 27.25
CA ALA A 290 1.87 36.25 27.91
C ALA A 290 0.95 37.01 26.93
N SER A 291 -0.35 36.72 27.00
CA SER A 291 -1.39 37.45 26.27
C SER A 291 -1.38 38.95 26.61
N GLY A 292 -1.87 39.77 25.68
CA GLY A 292 -1.86 41.23 25.79
C GLY A 292 -1.22 41.91 24.58
N LYS A 293 -0.98 43.21 24.72
CA LYS A 293 -0.39 44.05 23.68
C LYS A 293 1.13 43.88 23.65
N ARG A 294 1.68 43.64 22.47
CA ARG A 294 3.13 43.48 22.21
C ARG A 294 3.49 44.13 20.89
N HIS A 295 4.73 44.57 20.77
CA HIS A 295 5.30 44.98 19.49
C HIS A 295 6.23 43.89 18.98
N LEU A 296 5.94 43.36 17.79
CA LEU A 296 6.72 42.29 17.17
C LEU A 296 7.44 42.83 15.96
N THR A 297 8.74 42.52 15.87
CA THR A 297 9.54 42.76 14.68
C THR A 297 10.17 41.43 14.26
N VAL A 298 9.98 41.02 13.01
CA VAL A 298 10.59 39.83 12.41
C VAL A 298 11.43 40.27 11.22
N LEU A 299 12.72 39.95 11.27
CA LEU A 299 13.71 40.33 10.27
C LEU A 299 14.39 39.09 9.71
N LEU A 300 14.66 39.11 8.41
CA LEU A 300 15.42 38.08 7.71
C LEU A 300 16.63 38.68 7.02
N ILE A 301 17.82 38.14 7.28
CA ILE A 301 19.08 38.60 6.69
C ILE A 301 19.71 37.44 5.92
N ASP A 302 19.67 37.52 4.60
CA ASP A 302 20.12 36.46 3.69
C ASP A 302 20.69 37.00 2.36
N ARG A 303 20.60 38.32 2.12
CA ARG A 303 21.16 39.00 0.93
C ARG A 303 22.68 39.01 0.94
N SER A 304 23.29 38.99 -0.25
CA SER A 304 24.76 38.87 -0.43
C SER A 304 25.57 40.01 0.17
N ASP A 305 24.99 41.21 0.31
CA ASP A 305 25.64 42.33 0.99
C ASP A 305 25.48 42.30 2.53
N GLN A 306 24.58 41.47 3.07
CA GLN A 306 24.19 41.37 4.49
C GLN A 306 23.87 42.72 5.17
N THR A 307 23.76 43.83 4.44
CA THR A 307 23.73 45.17 5.05
C THR A 307 22.32 45.64 5.41
N GLN A 308 21.28 45.06 4.79
CA GLN A 308 19.90 45.45 5.04
C GLN A 308 19.00 44.23 5.31
N PRO A 309 18.44 44.09 6.52
CA PRO A 309 17.45 43.05 6.82
C PRO A 309 16.18 43.25 5.99
N GLN A 310 15.61 42.15 5.50
CA GLN A 310 14.23 42.12 5.01
C GLN A 310 13.30 42.21 6.22
N VAL A 311 12.40 43.19 6.24
CA VAL A 311 11.39 43.33 7.30
C VAL A 311 10.19 42.47 6.92
N ILE A 312 10.02 41.36 7.62
CA ILE A 312 8.91 40.41 7.37
C ILE A 312 7.64 40.91 8.05
N PHE A 313 7.79 41.41 9.27
CA PHE A 313 6.71 41.97 10.07
C PHE A 313 7.28 43.03 11.00
N ASP A 314 6.59 44.15 11.12
CA ASP A 314 6.88 45.17 12.12
C ASP A 314 5.57 45.85 12.53
N GLY A 315 5.11 45.59 13.76
CA GLY A 315 3.80 46.08 14.18
C GLY A 315 3.38 45.73 15.60
N GLU A 316 2.38 46.46 16.09
CA GLU A 316 1.71 46.13 17.34
C GLU A 316 0.65 45.04 17.13
N LEU A 317 0.66 44.04 18.01
CA LEU A 317 -0.28 42.95 18.05
C LEU A 317 -0.91 42.84 19.44
N THR A 318 -2.19 42.46 19.48
CA THR A 318 -2.93 42.21 20.72
C THR A 318 -3.34 40.74 20.72
N LEU A 319 -2.68 39.94 21.55
CA LEU A 319 -2.94 38.51 21.63
C LEU A 319 -3.89 38.18 22.76
N GLN A 320 -4.83 37.29 22.49
CA GLN A 320 -5.73 36.72 23.48
C GLN A 320 -5.09 35.46 24.10
N GLY A 321 -5.58 35.06 25.27
CA GLY A 321 -5.23 33.77 25.87
C GLY A 321 -5.50 32.62 24.91
N ARG A 322 -4.54 31.70 24.80
CA ARG A 322 -4.51 30.54 23.89
C ARG A 322 -4.47 30.89 22.40
N GLN A 323 -4.18 32.14 22.04
CA GLN A 323 -3.99 32.54 20.65
C GLN A 323 -2.57 32.23 20.19
N ILE A 324 -2.46 31.64 19.00
CA ILE A 324 -1.20 31.50 18.27
C ILE A 324 -1.23 32.50 17.12
N PHE A 325 -0.20 33.33 17.00
CA PHE A 325 -0.02 34.27 15.91
C PHE A 325 1.04 33.75 14.93
N PRO A 326 0.64 33.24 13.77
CA PRO A 326 1.57 32.67 12.81
C PRO A 326 2.21 33.77 11.94
N ILE A 327 3.53 33.71 11.81
CA ILE A 327 4.33 34.40 10.80
C ILE A 327 4.85 33.34 9.84
N ILE A 328 4.36 33.38 8.61
CA ILE A 328 4.73 32.40 7.58
C ILE A 328 5.60 33.11 6.54
N ILE A 329 6.89 32.80 6.54
CA ILE A 329 7.89 33.29 5.60
C ILE A 329 7.94 32.32 4.42
N LYS A 330 7.56 32.82 3.24
CA LYS A 330 7.62 32.11 1.96
C LYS A 330 8.28 32.98 0.93
N ASP A 331 8.96 32.38 -0.02
CA ASP A 331 9.51 33.10 -1.17
C ASP A 331 8.43 33.85 -1.96
N ALA A 332 8.76 35.04 -2.46
CA ALA A 332 7.98 35.72 -3.46
C ALA A 332 7.98 34.92 -4.78
N VAL A 333 6.91 35.08 -5.57
CA VAL A 333 6.83 34.44 -6.88
C VAL A 333 7.85 35.10 -7.81
N ILE A 334 8.81 34.31 -8.32
CA ILE A 334 9.85 34.79 -9.22
C ILE A 334 9.25 34.97 -10.62
N ALA A 335 9.18 36.21 -11.08
CA ALA A 335 9.01 36.54 -12.49
C ALA A 335 10.34 36.29 -13.21
N GLY A 336 10.56 35.04 -13.63
CA GLY A 336 11.74 34.62 -14.39
C GLY A 336 11.94 33.12 -14.48
N ALA A 337 10.83 32.41 -14.61
CA ALA A 337 10.83 31.09 -15.22
C ALA A 337 11.62 31.14 -16.53
N ASN A 338 12.53 30.19 -16.76
CA ASN A 338 13.24 30.06 -18.02
C ASN A 338 12.34 29.32 -19.01
N PRO A 339 11.68 30.01 -19.97
CA PRO A 339 10.71 29.38 -20.84
C PRO A 339 11.35 28.38 -21.79
N GLU A 340 12.64 28.54 -22.11
CA GLU A 340 13.37 27.57 -22.93
C GLU A 340 13.65 26.27 -22.15
N ARG A 341 13.98 26.35 -20.85
CA ARG A 341 14.07 25.14 -20.00
C ARG A 341 12.70 24.49 -19.81
N GLY A 342 11.66 25.28 -19.58
CA GLY A 342 10.28 24.79 -19.49
C GLY A 342 9.83 24.08 -20.77
N LYS A 343 10.23 24.61 -21.92
CA LYS A 343 10.02 23.99 -23.22
C LYS A 343 10.78 22.67 -23.34
N ASP A 344 12.04 22.62 -22.93
CA ASP A 344 12.82 21.36 -22.94
C ASP A 344 12.14 20.29 -22.08
N ILE A 345 11.64 20.65 -20.90
CA ILE A 345 10.85 19.77 -20.03
C ILE A 345 9.55 19.32 -20.71
N PHE A 346 8.81 20.24 -21.33
CA PHE A 346 7.59 19.92 -22.07
C PHE A 346 7.83 18.91 -23.20
N PHE A 347 8.97 19.05 -23.90
CA PHE A 347 9.34 18.20 -25.03
C PHE A 347 10.12 16.94 -24.65
N ALA A 348 10.53 16.80 -23.40
CA ALA A 348 11.18 15.60 -22.89
C ALA A 348 10.32 14.35 -23.17
N SER A 349 10.97 13.22 -23.42
CA SER A 349 10.26 11.95 -23.65
C SER A 349 9.72 11.35 -22.34
N SER A 350 10.30 11.72 -21.19
CA SER A 350 9.94 11.25 -19.85
C SER A 350 10.20 12.33 -18.81
N ILE A 351 9.42 12.31 -17.73
CA ILE A 351 9.59 13.17 -16.54
C ILE A 351 9.61 12.22 -15.33
N GLY A 352 10.78 12.00 -14.72
CA GLY A 352 10.95 10.95 -13.71
C GLY A 352 10.53 9.57 -14.24
N SER A 353 9.63 8.90 -13.51
CA SER A 353 8.98 7.65 -13.92
C SER A 353 7.77 7.85 -14.85
N GLY A 354 7.38 9.11 -15.11
CA GLY A 354 6.22 9.52 -15.89
C GLY A 354 6.49 9.81 -17.36
N THR A 355 5.40 9.99 -18.11
CA THR A 355 5.40 10.28 -19.55
C THR A 355 5.53 11.78 -19.80
N GLY A 356 6.37 12.20 -20.77
CA GLY A 356 6.54 13.62 -21.07
C GLY A 356 5.29 14.33 -21.61
N CYS A 357 5.14 15.63 -21.32
CA CYS A 357 3.93 16.41 -21.56
C CYS A 357 3.45 16.38 -23.02
N ARG A 358 4.39 16.50 -23.98
CA ARG A 358 4.09 16.53 -25.43
C ARG A 358 3.41 15.27 -25.97
N LEU A 359 3.46 14.15 -25.25
CA LEU A 359 2.82 12.91 -25.70
C LEU A 359 1.31 12.97 -25.51
N CYS A 360 0.84 13.68 -24.49
CA CYS A 360 -0.58 13.85 -24.19
C CYS A 360 -1.14 15.21 -24.63
N HIS A 361 -0.31 16.24 -24.73
CA HIS A 361 -0.74 17.60 -25.08
C HIS A 361 -0.12 18.07 -26.41
N SER A 362 -0.91 18.72 -27.27
CA SER A 362 -0.40 19.42 -28.45
C SER A 362 -0.23 20.91 -28.18
N LEU A 363 0.68 21.54 -28.91
CA LEU A 363 0.82 23.00 -28.97
C LEU A 363 0.15 23.60 -30.22
N LYS A 364 -0.42 22.77 -31.10
CA LYS A 364 -1.18 23.25 -32.25
C LYS A 364 -2.63 23.54 -31.85
N PRO A 365 -3.22 24.65 -32.32
CA PRO A 365 -4.64 24.92 -32.11
C PRO A 365 -5.51 23.74 -32.54
N ASP A 366 -6.52 23.42 -31.74
CA ASP A 366 -7.54 22.39 -31.98
C ASP A 366 -7.05 20.94 -32.13
N GLU A 367 -5.75 20.67 -31.98
CA GLU A 367 -5.20 19.31 -32.05
C GLU A 367 -5.32 18.60 -30.68
N VAL A 368 -6.37 17.80 -30.53
CA VAL A 368 -6.62 16.97 -29.35
C VAL A 368 -5.83 15.67 -29.44
N LYS A 369 -5.13 15.31 -28.36
CA LYS A 369 -4.47 14.01 -28.18
C LYS A 369 -5.18 13.24 -27.05
N VAL A 370 -4.44 12.83 -26.02
CA VAL A 370 -5.01 12.27 -24.79
C VAL A 370 -5.60 13.38 -23.93
N GLY A 371 -4.92 14.52 -23.84
CA GLY A 371 -5.39 15.74 -23.18
C GLY A 371 -5.72 16.87 -24.17
N PRO A 372 -6.23 18.00 -23.67
CA PRO A 372 -6.53 19.17 -24.49
C PRO A 372 -5.27 19.75 -25.13
N SER A 373 -5.46 20.48 -26.24
CA SER A 373 -4.42 21.35 -26.78
C SER A 373 -4.09 22.46 -25.77
N LEU A 374 -2.80 22.78 -25.67
CA LEU A 374 -2.29 23.88 -24.85
C LEU A 374 -1.98 25.13 -25.69
N ALA A 375 -2.39 25.15 -26.96
CA ALA A 375 -2.38 26.38 -27.74
C ALA A 375 -3.25 27.43 -27.06
N GLY A 376 -2.68 28.60 -26.76
CA GLY A 376 -3.38 29.69 -26.08
C GLY A 376 -3.70 29.44 -24.60
N ILE A 377 -3.04 28.47 -23.96
CA ILE A 377 -3.33 28.11 -22.57
C ILE A 377 -3.13 29.28 -21.60
N ALA A 378 -2.18 30.18 -21.86
CA ALA A 378 -1.95 31.37 -21.03
C ALA A 378 -3.20 32.26 -20.91
N THR A 379 -3.97 32.36 -21.99
CA THR A 379 -5.21 33.15 -22.05
C THR A 379 -6.39 32.36 -21.48
N LEU A 380 -6.49 31.08 -21.83
CA LEU A 380 -7.61 30.23 -21.43
C LEU A 380 -7.60 29.89 -19.94
N ALA A 381 -6.43 29.67 -19.35
CA ALA A 381 -6.25 29.26 -17.95
C ALA A 381 -6.92 30.22 -16.96
N ALA A 382 -6.79 31.53 -17.17
CA ALA A 382 -7.40 32.57 -16.33
C ALA A 382 -8.94 32.53 -16.31
N THR A 383 -9.58 31.78 -17.21
CA THR A 383 -11.05 31.67 -17.30
C THR A 383 -11.61 30.37 -16.74
N ARG A 384 -10.74 29.42 -16.34
CA ARG A 384 -11.15 28.06 -15.96
C ARG A 384 -11.76 27.98 -14.57
N VAL A 385 -11.15 28.68 -13.61
CA VAL A 385 -11.56 28.67 -12.21
C VAL A 385 -11.75 30.11 -11.72
N PRO A 386 -12.97 30.51 -11.28
CA PRO A 386 -13.20 31.85 -10.77
C PRO A 386 -12.29 32.18 -9.58
N GLY A 387 -11.58 33.31 -9.65
CA GLY A 387 -10.72 33.78 -8.56
C GLY A 387 -9.28 33.26 -8.59
N MET A 388 -8.89 32.50 -9.62
CA MET A 388 -7.55 31.97 -9.81
C MET A 388 -6.87 32.62 -11.03
N SER A 389 -5.58 32.94 -10.92
CA SER A 389 -4.78 33.43 -12.05
C SER A 389 -4.43 32.29 -13.03
N ALA A 390 -3.95 32.64 -14.24
CA ALA A 390 -3.53 31.65 -15.23
C ALA A 390 -2.34 30.82 -14.73
N GLU A 391 -1.38 31.47 -14.08
CA GLU A 391 -0.18 30.88 -13.51
C GLU A 391 -0.51 29.90 -12.39
N GLU A 392 -1.42 30.29 -11.49
CA GLU A 392 -1.91 29.45 -10.40
C GLU A 392 -2.66 28.23 -10.95
N TYR A 393 -3.54 28.42 -11.93
CA TYR A 393 -4.30 27.32 -12.54
C TYR A 393 -3.38 26.31 -13.24
N ILE A 394 -2.40 26.78 -14.02
CA ILE A 394 -1.46 25.91 -14.72
C ILE A 394 -0.61 25.14 -13.71
N ARG A 395 -0.13 25.82 -12.66
CA ARG A 395 0.65 25.19 -11.60
C ARG A 395 -0.16 24.13 -10.85
N GLU A 396 -1.38 24.46 -10.44
CA GLU A 396 -2.28 23.52 -9.75
C GLU A 396 -2.61 22.33 -10.64
N SER A 397 -2.85 22.55 -11.94
CA SER A 397 -3.09 21.45 -12.90
C SER A 397 -1.91 20.48 -13.04
N ILE A 398 -0.68 20.93 -12.78
CA ILE A 398 0.53 20.09 -12.81
C ILE A 398 0.71 19.34 -11.49
N LEU A 399 0.53 20.04 -10.36
CA LEU A 399 0.76 19.48 -9.01
C LEU A 399 -0.40 18.59 -8.52
N HIS A 400 -1.63 18.93 -8.92
CA HIS A 400 -2.87 18.29 -8.50
C HIS A 400 -3.81 18.11 -9.72
N PRO A 401 -3.50 17.16 -10.64
CA PRO A 401 -4.19 17.04 -11.92
C PRO A 401 -5.69 16.70 -11.85
N ASP A 402 -6.16 16.20 -10.71
CA ASP A 402 -7.56 15.86 -10.44
C ASP A 402 -8.35 16.99 -9.77
N ALA A 403 -7.71 18.11 -9.40
CA ALA A 403 -8.36 19.26 -8.76
C ALA A 403 -9.38 19.95 -9.68
N HIS A 404 -9.10 20.02 -10.98
CA HIS A 404 -10.02 20.57 -11.98
C HIS A 404 -9.91 19.82 -13.32
N ILE A 405 -10.97 19.11 -13.70
CA ILE A 405 -11.05 18.42 -14.99
C ILE A 405 -11.77 19.29 -16.02
N VAL A 406 -11.08 19.64 -17.10
CA VAL A 406 -11.63 20.44 -18.20
C VAL A 406 -12.84 19.71 -18.82
N PRO A 407 -13.98 20.39 -19.06
CA PRO A 407 -15.14 19.78 -19.69
C PRO A 407 -14.80 19.10 -21.03
N GLY A 408 -15.27 17.86 -21.19
CA GLY A 408 -15.03 17.05 -22.38
C GLY A 408 -13.78 16.16 -22.34
N PHE A 409 -13.05 16.14 -21.21
CA PHE A 409 -11.90 15.25 -20.99
C PHE A 409 -12.09 14.35 -19.76
N ASP A 410 -11.50 13.16 -19.81
CA ASP A 410 -11.43 12.23 -18.69
C ASP A 410 -10.22 12.53 -17.80
N ASN A 411 -10.27 12.12 -16.53
CA ASN A 411 -9.13 12.17 -15.63
C ASN A 411 -8.05 11.16 -16.04
N LYS A 412 -7.16 11.58 -16.95
CA LYS A 412 -6.06 10.76 -17.51
C LYS A 412 -4.67 11.36 -17.27
N MET A 413 -4.58 12.56 -16.69
CA MET A 413 -3.30 13.16 -16.35
C MET A 413 -2.75 12.45 -15.09
N PRO A 414 -1.55 11.83 -15.15
CA PRO A 414 -1.04 11.05 -14.01
C PRO A 414 -0.83 11.92 -12.76
N SER A 415 -1.34 11.49 -11.60
CA SER A 415 -1.19 12.23 -10.34
C SER A 415 0.26 12.34 -9.85
N TYR A 416 1.15 11.46 -10.34
CA TYR A 416 2.58 11.43 -10.03
C TYR A 416 3.44 12.21 -11.04
N ILE A 417 2.83 12.97 -11.96
CA ILE A 417 3.56 13.65 -13.05
C ILE A 417 4.60 14.67 -12.56
N SER A 418 4.41 15.25 -11.37
CA SER A 418 5.34 16.21 -10.76
C SER A 418 6.45 15.58 -9.93
N GLU A 419 6.42 14.27 -9.65
CA GLU A 419 7.41 13.60 -8.80
C GLU A 419 8.84 13.64 -9.38
N GLY A 420 8.98 13.82 -10.69
CA GLY A 420 10.25 13.96 -11.40
C GLY A 420 10.67 15.40 -11.69
N LEU A 421 9.95 16.40 -11.17
CA LEU A 421 10.22 17.83 -11.43
C LEU A 421 10.65 18.52 -10.14
N SER A 422 11.76 19.24 -10.18
CA SER A 422 12.09 20.18 -9.11
C SER A 422 11.09 21.33 -9.08
N PRO A 423 10.95 22.05 -7.95
CA PRO A 423 10.15 23.27 -7.89
C PRO A 423 10.48 24.28 -9.00
N GLN A 424 11.77 24.39 -9.38
CA GLN A 424 12.20 25.24 -10.48
C GLN A 424 11.78 24.71 -11.85
N ASP A 425 11.77 23.38 -12.07
CA ASP A 425 11.28 22.81 -13.33
C ASP A 425 9.78 23.10 -13.52
N ILE A 426 9.02 23.11 -12.42
CA ILE A 426 7.60 23.50 -12.44
C ILE A 426 7.47 25.00 -12.76
N ASP A 427 8.29 25.86 -12.15
CA ASP A 427 8.31 27.29 -12.47
C ASP A 427 8.64 27.53 -13.95
N ASP A 428 9.70 26.89 -14.46
CA ASP A 428 10.14 26.98 -15.85
C ASP A 428 9.05 26.49 -16.82
N LEU A 429 8.40 25.36 -16.51
CA LEU A 429 7.30 24.79 -17.30
C LEU A 429 6.06 25.70 -17.30
N VAL A 430 5.68 26.26 -16.15
CA VAL A 430 4.61 27.26 -16.05
C VAL A 430 4.98 28.48 -16.91
N GLY A 431 6.21 28.99 -16.79
CA GLY A 431 6.70 30.10 -17.61
C GLY A 431 6.63 29.83 -19.10
N PHE A 432 7.03 28.63 -19.54
CA PHE A 432 6.89 28.21 -20.93
C PHE A 432 5.42 28.21 -21.38
N LEU A 433 4.53 27.60 -20.61
CA LEU A 433 3.10 27.54 -20.95
C LEU A 433 2.46 28.94 -20.97
N MET A 434 2.94 29.86 -20.13
CA MET A 434 2.53 31.26 -20.14
C MET A 434 2.97 32.03 -21.40
N THR A 435 3.93 31.52 -22.17
CA THR A 435 4.29 32.09 -23.49
C THR A 435 3.28 31.73 -24.59
N LEU A 436 2.42 30.73 -24.37
CA LEU A 436 1.46 30.21 -25.36
C LEU A 436 0.13 30.97 -25.28
N LYS A 437 0.00 32.05 -26.07
CA LYS A 437 -1.15 32.97 -26.06
C LYS A 437 -2.20 32.69 -27.13
#